data_AF-A0A1G9UXX9-F1
#
_entry.id   AF-A0A1G9UXX9-F1
#
_cell.length_a   1.000
_cell.length_b   1.000
_cell.length_c   1.000
_cell.angle_alpha   90.00
_cell.angle_beta   90.00
_cell.angle_gamma   90.00
#
_symmetry.space_group_name_H-M   'P 1'
#
loop_
_entity.id
_entity.type
_entity.pdbx_description
1 polymer ?
#
loop_
_entity_poly.entity_id
_entity_poly.type
_entity_poly.pdbx_seq_one_letter_code
_entity_poly.pdbx_strand_id
1 'polypeptide(L)' 'MALSPQDAARVARGEAPQAQAEAERRRGMDALADARSRDGGVLDRTSPDHANDARLLREVPPHWS' A
#
# COMPACT_ATOMS: atom_id res chain seq x y z
N MET A 1 -26.40 -13.34 15.21
CA MET A 1 -25.10 -13.04 15.84
C MET A 1 -25.29 -11.90 16.81
N ALA A 2 -25.00 -12.10 18.10
CA ALA A 2 -25.06 -11.02 19.09
C ALA A 2 -23.74 -10.26 19.07
N LEU A 3 -23.79 -8.92 18.99
CA LEU A 3 -22.62 -8.07 19.10
C LEU A 3 -22.06 -8.15 20.52
N SER A 4 -20.74 -8.17 20.64
CA SER A 4 -20.06 -8.03 21.93
C SER A 4 -20.52 -6.73 22.61
N PRO A 5 -20.62 -6.67 23.95
CA PRO A 5 -20.97 -5.43 24.66
C PRO A 5 -20.09 -4.23 24.29
N GLN A 6 -18.82 -4.47 23.98
CA GLN A 6 -17.90 -3.42 23.51
C GLN A 6 -18.22 -2.92 22.11
N ASP A 7 -18.64 -3.80 21.20
CA ASP A 7 -19.07 -3.42 19.87
C ASP A 7 -20.41 -2.67 19.91
N ALA A 8 -21.32 -3.06 20.80
CA ALA A 8 -22.57 -2.32 21.01
C ALA A 8 -22.31 -0.87 21.46
N ALA A 9 -21.32 -0.67 22.34
CA ALA A 9 -20.91 0.67 22.77
C ALA A 9 -20.25 1.48 21.64
N ARG A 10 -19.48 0.83 20.74
CA ARG A 10 -18.91 1.49 19.54
C ARG A 10 -20.00 1.91 18.57
N VAL A 11 -20.93 1.02 18.26
CA VAL A 11 -22.06 1.29 17.36
C VAL A 11 -22.94 2.41 17.92
N ALA A 12 -23.16 2.44 19.24
CA ALA A 12 -23.89 3.53 19.89
C ALA A 12 -23.20 4.89 19.75
N ARG A 13 -21.86 4.92 19.59
CA ARG A 13 -21.07 6.13 19.27
C ARG A 13 -20.97 6.40 17.77
N GLY A 14 -21.56 5.57 16.91
CA GLY A 14 -21.44 5.66 15.45
C GLY A 14 -20.14 5.07 14.89
N GLU A 15 -19.34 4.40 15.70
CA GLU A 15 -18.14 3.68 15.26
C GLU A 15 -18.51 2.30 14.70
N ALA A 16 -17.74 1.83 13.71
CA ALA A 16 -17.89 0.47 13.21
C ALA A 16 -17.51 -0.57 14.29
N PRO A 17 -18.22 -1.71 14.37
CA PRO A 17 -17.79 -2.86 15.17
C PRO A 17 -16.38 -3.28 14.81
N GLN A 18 -15.64 -3.81 15.79
CA GLN A 18 -14.23 -4.17 15.62
C GLN A 18 -14.03 -5.21 14.52
N ALA A 19 -14.93 -6.19 14.41
CA ALA A 19 -14.90 -7.19 13.35
C ALA A 19 -15.01 -6.56 11.95
N GLN A 20 -15.78 -5.48 11.81
CA GLN A 20 -15.95 -4.79 10.54
C GLN A 20 -14.73 -3.91 10.21
N ALA A 21 -14.20 -3.20 11.20
CA ALA A 21 -12.96 -2.43 11.05
C ALA A 21 -11.76 -3.33 10.67
N GLU A 22 -11.69 -4.54 11.23
CA GLU A 22 -10.64 -5.51 10.91
C GLU A 22 -10.82 -6.11 9.50
N ALA A 23 -12.06 -6.37 9.09
CA ALA A 23 -12.37 -6.82 7.74
C ALA A 23 -12.05 -5.74 6.68
N GLU A 24 -12.27 -4.47 6.99
CA GLU A 24 -11.84 -3.34 6.14
C GLU A 24 -10.32 -3.21 6.07
N ARG A 25 -9.62 -3.34 7.20
CA ARG A 25 -8.14 -3.36 7.21
C ARG A 25 -7.58 -4.48 6.35
N ARG A 26 -8.12 -5.70 6.47
CA ARG A 26 -7.69 -6.84 5.63
C ARG A 26 -7.91 -6.57 4.14
N ARG A 27 -9.11 -6.08 3.78
CA ARG A 27 -9.41 -5.71 2.39
C ARG A 27 -8.48 -4.63 1.85
N GLY A 28 -8.10 -3.66 2.67
CA GLY A 28 -7.11 -2.65 2.29
C GLY A 28 -5.73 -3.26 2.00
N MET A 29 -5.29 -4.22 2.82
CA MET A 29 -4.02 -4.92 2.58
C MET A 29 -4.07 -5.78 1.30
N ASP A 30 -5.18 -6.47 1.04
CA ASP A 30 -5.36 -7.25 -0.18
C ASP A 30 -5.37 -6.36 -1.42
N ALA A 31 -6.02 -5.20 -1.37
CA ALA A 31 -6.02 -4.22 -2.46
C ALA A 31 -4.61 -3.65 -2.73
N LEU A 32 -3.82 -3.38 -1.67
CA LEU A 32 -2.43 -2.96 -1.81
C LEU A 32 -1.56 -4.08 -2.40
N ALA A 33 -1.79 -5.33 -1.98
CA ALA A 33 -1.09 -6.49 -2.52
C ALA A 33 -1.43 -6.76 -3.99
N ASP A 34 -2.71 -6.63 -4.39
CA ASP A 34 -3.16 -6.70 -5.79
C ASP A 34 -2.56 -5.57 -6.63
N ALA A 35 -2.59 -4.33 -6.13
CA ALA A 35 -1.96 -3.19 -6.81
C ALA A 35 -0.45 -3.41 -7.02
N ARG A 36 0.27 -3.88 -5.98
CA ARG A 36 1.71 -4.19 -6.09
C ARG A 36 1.99 -5.35 -7.03
N SER A 37 1.12 -6.36 -7.08
CA SER A 37 1.24 -7.48 -8.01
C SER A 37 1.02 -7.04 -9.46
N ARG A 38 0.09 -6.11 -9.71
CA ARG A 38 -0.14 -5.50 -11.03
C ARG A 38 1.02 -4.61 -11.45
N ASP A 39 1.57 -3.83 -10.53
CA ASP A 39 2.71 -2.93 -10.77
C ASP A 39 4.01 -3.72 -11.05
N GLY A 40 4.19 -4.85 -10.36
CA GLY A 40 5.31 -5.78 -10.55
C GLY A 40 5.40 -6.46 -11.92
N GLY A 41 4.39 -6.35 -12.79
CA GLY A 41 4.42 -6.83 -14.17
C GLY A 41 4.63 -5.73 -15.24
N VAL A 42 4.47 -4.46 -14.88
CA VAL A 42 4.58 -3.32 -15.82
C VAL A 42 5.95 -2.65 -15.73
N LEU A 43 6.65 -2.79 -14.59
CA LEU A 43 8.01 -2.26 -14.40
C LEU A 43 9.12 -3.11 -15.03
N ASP A 44 8.81 -4.30 -15.57
CA ASP A 44 9.80 -5.30 -15.98
C ASP A 44 10.50 -5.05 -17.34
N ARG A 45 10.23 -3.94 -18.05
CA ARG A 45 11.01 -3.65 -19.27
C ARG A 45 11.32 -2.20 -19.59
N THR A 46 10.80 -1.27 -18.81
CA THR A 46 11.05 0.17 -18.92
C THR A 46 10.96 0.82 -17.54
N SER A 47 11.58 0.19 -16.54
CA SER A 47 11.62 0.72 -15.18
C SER A 47 12.20 2.14 -15.19
N PRO A 48 11.48 3.16 -14.67
CA PRO A 48 11.96 4.54 -14.60
C PRO A 48 13.21 4.66 -13.73
N ASP A 49 13.47 3.71 -12.83
CA ASP A 49 14.69 3.64 -12.02
C ASP A 49 15.95 3.54 -12.90
N HIS A 50 15.96 2.66 -13.92
CA HIS A 50 17.11 2.54 -14.81
C HIS A 50 17.31 3.78 -15.70
N ALA A 51 16.22 4.43 -16.10
CA ALA A 51 16.30 5.69 -16.86
C ALA A 51 16.81 6.85 -15.98
N ASN A 52 16.42 6.87 -14.70
CA ASN A 52 16.87 7.87 -13.74
C ASN A 52 18.34 7.67 -13.40
N ASP A 53 18.77 6.44 -13.10
CA ASP A 53 20.17 6.09 -12.85
C ASP A 53 21.06 6.43 -14.04
N ALA A 54 20.63 6.11 -15.26
CA ALA A 54 21.39 6.44 -16.46
C ALA A 54 21.54 7.96 -16.68
N ARG A 55 20.54 8.77 -16.28
CA ARG A 55 20.64 10.23 -16.32
C ARG A 55 21.56 10.75 -15.22
N LEU A 56 21.40 10.23 -14.00
CA LEU A 56 22.22 10.62 -12.86
C LEU A 56 23.70 10.36 -13.15
N LEU A 57 24.05 9.18 -13.67
CA LEU A 57 25.41 8.81 -14.06
C LEU A 57 26.02 9.68 -15.17
N ARG A 58 25.19 10.25 -16.06
CA ARG A 58 25.65 11.22 -17.07
C ARG A 58 25.91 12.61 -16.50
N GLU A 59 25.27 12.93 -15.38
CA GLU A 59 25.35 14.22 -14.71
C GLU A 59 26.37 14.23 -13.56
N VAL A 60 26.90 13.06 -13.14
CA VAL A 60 27.93 12.96 -12.10
C VAL A 60 29.22 13.67 -12.55
N PRO A 61 29.69 14.68 -11.80
CA PRO A 61 30.97 15.33 -12.06
C PRO A 61 32.16 14.38 -11.85
N PRO A 62 33.24 14.50 -12.66
CA PRO A 62 34.37 13.56 -12.66
C PRO A 62 35.22 13.54 -11.38
N HIS A 63 34.95 14.43 -10.42
CA HIS A 63 35.66 14.46 -9.14
C HIS A 63 34.90 13.75 -8.00
N TRP A 64 33.75 13.14 -8.31
CA TRP A 64 32.92 12.39 -7.36
C TRP A 64 32.95 10.86 -7.60
N SER A 65 33.65 10.38 -8.64
CA SER A 65 33.83 8.95 -8.94
C SER A 65 34.93 8.31 -8.11
#